data_AF-A0A4Z1HF90-F1
#
_entry.id   AF-A0A4Z1HF90-F1
#
_cell.length_a   1.000
_cell.length_b   1.000
_cell.length_c   1.000
_cell.angle_alpha   90.00
_cell.angle_beta   90.00
_cell.angle_gamma   90.00
#
_symmetry.space_group_name_H-M   'P 1'
#
loop_
_entity.id
_entity.type
_entity.pdbx_description
1 polymer ?
#
loop_
_entity_poly.entity_id
_entity_poly.type
_entity_poly.pdbx_seq_one_letter_code
_entity_poly.pdbx_strand_id
1 'polypeptide(L)'
;MHVLSFLIVSINTFGALAYPLTTGNTAVSPDPVSELVVSSVYATAHNWQSGYVSHFTIHPSCNATERHELSEGLRQAAEMAEHAKNHSHPKPILINSLVLVHGNKSEIFQKYFGKGPTATPMGWFDKIASGNRAGIIFRCDDPDRNCETQDAWAGHWRGENATAETVICPLSYQTRLPLTALCARGFNVATGRPADFWAPDLMHRLYHVPLLGEEIVDHHADGYHGVQELAAGSNYTLAGHNSATLTYFATEAYAYDIAVPGEGCVGKASDEKEEDSHSAPAATASTAPTVNPTRIIPAETSPTAAAPAGTECHTHDDGTLHCV
;
A
#
# COMPACT_ATOMS: atom_id res chain seq x y z
N MET A 1 -51.23 -14.07 37.97
CA MET A 1 -51.41 -15.46 37.50
C MET A 1 -50.09 -15.91 36.90
N HIS A 2 -49.42 -16.86 37.57
CA HIS A 2 -48.17 -17.47 37.11
C HIS A 2 -48.44 -18.50 36.02
N VAL A 3 -47.62 -18.52 34.96
CA VAL A 3 -47.21 -19.76 34.29
C VAL A 3 -45.74 -19.64 33.88
N LEU A 4 -44.93 -20.53 34.45
CA LEU A 4 -43.53 -20.82 34.17
C LEU A 4 -43.41 -21.48 32.78
N SER A 5 -42.45 -21.06 31.96
CA SER A 5 -41.93 -21.86 30.83
C SER A 5 -40.47 -22.20 31.10
N PHE A 6 -40.21 -23.47 31.41
CA PHE A 6 -38.88 -24.08 31.39
C PHE A 6 -38.65 -24.70 30.01
N LEU A 7 -37.54 -24.35 29.34
CA LEU A 7 -37.06 -25.06 28.16
C LEU A 7 -35.71 -25.71 28.48
N ILE A 8 -35.65 -27.01 28.17
CA ILE A 8 -34.62 -27.98 28.53
C ILE A 8 -33.43 -27.86 27.56
N VAL A 9 -32.20 -27.81 28.09
CA VAL A 9 -30.95 -27.92 27.32
C VAL A 9 -30.53 -29.39 27.26
N SER A 10 -30.48 -29.96 26.06
CA SER A 10 -29.99 -31.32 25.81
C SER A 10 -28.49 -31.31 25.53
N ILE A 11 -27.72 -32.03 26.34
CA ILE A 11 -26.27 -32.26 26.18
C ILE A 11 -26.09 -33.57 25.41
N ASN A 12 -25.51 -33.52 24.21
CA ASN A 12 -25.11 -34.73 23.47
C ASN A 12 -23.73 -35.19 23.95
N THR A 13 -23.69 -36.40 24.52
CA THR A 13 -22.46 -37.15 24.84
C THR A 13 -22.26 -38.21 23.75
N PHE A 14 -21.11 -38.17 23.05
CA PHE A 14 -20.72 -39.23 22.12
C PHE A 14 -19.88 -40.28 22.86
N GLY A 15 -20.45 -41.49 22.98
CA GLY A 15 -19.79 -42.66 23.55
C GLY A 15 -18.87 -43.33 22.53
N ALA A 16 -17.67 -43.72 23.01
CA ALA A 16 -16.72 -44.56 22.30
C ALA A 16 -17.18 -46.03 22.32
N LEU A 17 -17.16 -46.71 21.18
CA LEU A 17 -17.32 -48.16 21.08
C LEU A 17 -15.96 -48.80 20.83
N ALA A 18 -15.50 -49.56 21.82
CA ALA A 18 -14.39 -50.50 21.71
C ALA A 18 -14.91 -51.84 21.18
N TYR A 19 -14.19 -52.46 20.24
CA TYR A 19 -14.44 -53.83 19.79
C TYR A 19 -13.45 -54.81 20.44
N PRO A 20 -13.89 -56.02 20.82
CA PRO A 20 -13.06 -56.99 21.53
C PRO A 20 -12.18 -57.83 20.59
N LEU A 21 -10.98 -58.13 21.08
CA LEU A 21 -10.03 -59.10 20.54
C LEU A 21 -10.57 -60.53 20.67
N THR A 22 -10.37 -61.35 19.64
CA THR A 22 -10.46 -62.82 19.77
C THR A 22 -9.18 -63.47 19.24
N THR A 23 -8.66 -64.38 20.06
CA THR A 23 -7.40 -65.11 19.94
C THR A 23 -7.50 -66.31 19.00
N GLY A 24 -6.51 -66.48 18.12
CA GLY A 24 -6.26 -67.72 17.38
C GLY A 24 -4.78 -68.06 17.42
N ASN A 25 -4.40 -69.03 18.25
CA ASN A 25 -3.05 -69.58 18.32
C ASN A 25 -2.77 -70.47 17.10
N THR A 26 -1.80 -70.09 16.28
CA THR A 26 -0.93 -71.03 15.56
C THR A 26 0.50 -70.55 15.72
N ALA A 27 1.28 -71.32 16.48
CA ALA A 27 2.69 -71.07 16.73
C ALA A 27 3.49 -71.27 15.44
N VAL A 28 4.11 -70.20 14.96
CA VAL A 28 5.28 -70.23 14.09
C VAL A 28 6.29 -69.32 14.78
N SER A 29 7.43 -69.89 15.19
CA SER A 29 8.52 -69.15 15.83
C SER A 29 9.18 -68.24 14.78
N PRO A 30 9.19 -66.90 14.94
CA PRO A 30 10.14 -66.05 14.25
C PRO A 30 11.42 -65.96 15.09
N ASP A 31 12.57 -66.12 14.44
CA ASP A 31 13.90 -65.88 15.02
C ASP A 31 13.99 -64.52 15.73
N PRO A 32 14.88 -64.36 16.73
CA PRO A 32 15.03 -63.08 17.41
C PRO A 32 15.46 -62.00 16.41
N VAL A 33 14.52 -61.12 16.06
CA VAL A 33 14.80 -59.94 15.26
C VAL A 33 15.68 -59.04 16.13
N SER A 34 16.94 -58.88 15.76
CA SER A 34 17.84 -57.92 16.40
C SER A 34 17.13 -56.58 16.50
N GLU A 35 16.98 -56.09 17.73
CA GLU A 35 16.46 -54.76 18.02
C GLU A 35 17.34 -53.75 17.28
N LEU A 36 16.82 -53.19 16.20
CA LEU A 36 17.43 -52.07 15.51
C LEU A 36 17.35 -50.90 16.48
N VAL A 37 18.43 -50.68 17.24
CA VAL A 37 18.67 -49.44 17.97
C VAL A 37 18.85 -48.36 16.91
N VAL A 38 17.73 -47.80 16.44
CA VAL A 38 17.73 -46.55 15.71
C VAL A 38 18.14 -45.51 16.73
N SER A 39 19.44 -45.24 16.78
CA SER A 39 19.99 -44.12 17.53
C SER A 39 19.33 -42.86 16.98
N SER A 40 18.32 -42.39 17.69
CA SER A 40 17.64 -41.13 17.39
C SER A 40 18.64 -40.02 17.66
N VAL A 41 19.40 -39.68 16.62
CA VAL A 41 19.98 -38.35 16.50
C VAL A 41 18.80 -37.40 16.46
N TYR A 42 18.50 -36.78 17.60
CA TYR A 42 17.62 -35.63 17.67
C TYR A 42 18.24 -34.54 16.81
N ALA A 43 17.91 -34.51 15.53
CA ALA A 43 18.20 -33.38 14.67
C ALA A 43 17.55 -32.16 15.33
N THR A 44 18.36 -31.15 15.66
CA THR A 44 17.84 -29.86 16.10
C THR A 44 16.83 -29.40 15.07
N ALA A 45 15.57 -29.24 15.48
CA ALA A 45 14.48 -28.85 14.60
C ALA A 45 14.86 -27.54 13.88
N HIS A 46 14.87 -27.56 12.56
CA HIS A 46 15.16 -26.38 11.76
C HIS A 46 14.07 -25.32 12.00
N ASN A 47 14.45 -24.17 12.56
CA ASN A 47 13.55 -23.03 12.72
C ASN A 47 13.52 -22.21 11.42
N TRP A 48 12.57 -22.50 10.55
CA TRP A 48 12.38 -21.79 9.27
C TRP A 48 11.98 -20.31 9.44
N GLN A 49 11.57 -19.88 10.64
CA GLN A 49 11.23 -18.49 10.97
C GLN A 49 12.38 -17.72 11.61
N SER A 50 13.57 -18.33 11.75
CA SER A 50 14.73 -17.67 12.35
C SER A 50 15.04 -16.35 11.62
N GLY A 51 15.07 -15.23 12.36
CA GLY A 51 15.34 -13.90 11.80
C GLY A 51 14.13 -13.19 11.18
N TYR A 52 12.93 -13.75 11.28
CA TYR A 52 11.70 -13.06 10.87
C TYR A 52 11.37 -11.91 11.84
N VAL A 53 11.14 -10.72 11.28
CA VAL A 53 10.69 -9.53 12.00
C VAL A 53 9.37 -9.08 11.40
N SER A 54 8.33 -9.02 12.23
CA SER A 54 6.98 -8.66 11.82
C SER A 54 6.68 -7.17 11.83
N HIS A 55 7.61 -6.30 12.26
CA HIS A 55 7.40 -4.86 12.35
C HIS A 55 8.48 -4.10 11.60
N PHE A 56 8.11 -2.95 11.05
CA PHE A 56 9.07 -2.02 10.47
C PHE A 56 9.85 -1.32 11.58
N THR A 57 11.15 -1.08 11.37
CA THR A 57 11.98 -0.41 12.36
C THR A 57 11.81 1.11 12.24
N ILE A 58 11.50 1.80 13.34
CA ILE A 58 11.50 3.27 13.39
C ILE A 58 12.74 3.74 14.14
N HIS A 59 13.65 4.40 13.43
CA HIS A 59 14.94 4.87 13.93
C HIS A 59 14.79 5.82 15.13
N PRO A 60 15.70 5.80 16.13
CA PRO A 60 15.74 6.69 17.30
C PRO A 60 15.57 8.20 17.06
N SER A 61 15.85 8.67 15.84
CA SER A 61 15.68 10.09 15.47
C SER A 61 14.23 10.58 15.50
N CYS A 62 13.25 9.68 15.38
CA CYS A 62 11.84 10.05 15.52
C CYS A 62 11.48 10.32 16.99
N ASN A 63 10.86 11.46 17.26
CA ASN A 63 10.30 11.79 18.56
C ASN A 63 9.04 10.94 18.87
N ALA A 64 8.47 11.08 20.07
CA ALA A 64 7.34 10.26 20.51
C ALA A 64 6.08 10.40 19.64
N THR A 65 5.77 11.62 19.17
CA THR A 65 4.62 11.90 18.31
C THR A 65 4.84 11.35 16.91
N GLU A 66 6.00 11.62 16.32
CA GLU A 66 6.39 11.12 15.00
C GLU A 66 6.34 9.59 14.97
N ARG A 67 6.86 8.92 16.00
CA ARG A 67 6.77 7.47 16.15
C ARG A 67 5.33 6.98 16.17
N HIS A 68 4.44 7.66 16.87
CA HIS A 68 3.06 7.24 17.01
C HIS A 68 2.33 7.30 15.66
N GLU A 69 2.43 8.44 14.97
CA GLU A 69 1.81 8.63 13.66
C GLU A 69 2.39 7.68 12.61
N LEU A 70 3.72 7.55 12.55
CA LEU A 70 4.38 6.65 11.61
C LEU A 70 4.08 5.17 11.91
N SER A 71 4.02 4.77 13.18
CA SER A 71 3.63 3.39 13.54
C SER A 71 2.22 3.08 13.08
N GLU A 72 1.29 4.02 13.27
CA GLU A 72 -0.10 3.85 12.84
C GLU A 72 -0.21 3.83 11.31
N GLY A 73 0.50 4.73 10.62
CA GLY A 73 0.58 4.74 9.15
C GLY A 73 1.13 3.42 8.59
N LEU A 74 2.22 2.89 9.17
CA LEU A 74 2.82 1.62 8.75
C LEU A 74 1.90 0.42 9.02
N ARG A 75 1.16 0.45 10.14
CA ARG A 75 0.12 -0.55 10.44
C ARG A 75 -1.00 -0.51 9.40
N GLN A 76 -1.48 0.69 9.06
CA GLN A 76 -2.52 0.89 8.06
C GLN A 76 -2.03 0.53 6.65
N ALA A 77 -0.76 0.77 6.32
CA ALA A 77 -0.15 0.35 5.04
C ALA A 77 -0.14 -1.18 4.91
N ALA A 78 0.24 -1.90 5.97
CA ALA A 78 0.18 -3.36 6.00
C ALA A 78 -1.26 -3.90 5.89
N GLU A 79 -2.21 -3.26 6.57
CA GLU A 79 -3.65 -3.58 6.47
C GLU A 79 -4.20 -3.34 5.06
N MET A 80 -3.88 -2.19 4.46
CA MET A 80 -4.27 -1.88 3.09
C MET A 80 -3.66 -2.84 2.08
N ALA A 81 -2.39 -3.23 2.24
CA ALA A 81 -1.75 -4.22 1.37
C ALA A 81 -2.38 -5.61 1.53
N GLU A 82 -2.66 -6.04 2.77
CA GLU A 82 -3.38 -7.29 3.04
C GLU A 82 -4.76 -7.26 2.38
N HIS A 83 -5.46 -6.13 2.46
CA HIS A 83 -6.74 -5.93 1.79
C HIS A 83 -6.62 -5.89 0.27
N ALA A 84 -5.62 -5.21 -0.31
CA ALA A 84 -5.42 -5.17 -1.76
C ALA A 84 -5.13 -6.56 -2.34
N LYS A 85 -4.37 -7.37 -1.59
CA LYS A 85 -4.26 -8.81 -1.84
C LYS A 85 -5.64 -9.47 -1.75
N ASN A 86 -6.45 -9.14 -0.74
CA ASN A 86 -7.68 -9.83 -0.32
C ASN A 86 -9.08 -9.30 -0.79
N HIS A 87 -9.19 -8.22 -1.55
CA HIS A 87 -10.45 -7.49 -1.80
C HIS A 87 -11.58 -8.33 -2.48
N SER A 88 -12.85 -8.10 -2.15
CA SER A 88 -13.97 -8.99 -2.49
C SER A 88 -15.30 -8.26 -2.40
N HIS A 89 -16.22 -8.35 -3.37
CA HIS A 89 -17.67 -8.18 -3.06
C HIS A 89 -18.62 -8.81 -4.11
N PRO A 90 -19.84 -9.34 -3.74
CA PRO A 90 -20.48 -9.32 -2.41
C PRO A 90 -20.98 -10.66 -1.80
N LYS A 91 -21.03 -10.65 -0.45
CA LYS A 91 -21.75 -11.50 0.56
C LYS A 91 -20.93 -12.52 1.38
N PRO A 92 -21.29 -12.70 2.67
CA PRO A 92 -20.33 -13.06 3.71
C PRO A 92 -20.19 -14.57 3.88
N ILE A 93 -19.06 -14.93 4.50
CA ILE A 93 -18.69 -16.25 5.03
C ILE A 93 -17.92 -17.10 4.02
N LEU A 94 -16.59 -17.06 4.20
CA LEU A 94 -15.53 -18.00 3.78
C LEU A 94 -14.69 -17.66 2.52
N ILE A 95 -13.50 -17.09 2.80
CA ILE A 95 -12.17 -17.35 2.20
C ILE A 95 -11.83 -16.73 0.81
N ASN A 96 -10.92 -15.73 0.85
CA ASN A 96 -9.85 -15.30 -0.09
C ASN A 96 -10.11 -14.60 -1.45
N SER A 97 -10.02 -13.25 -1.43
CA SER A 97 -9.09 -12.41 -2.23
C SER A 97 -9.45 -11.81 -3.62
N LEU A 98 -9.01 -10.59 -3.99
CA LEU A 98 -9.45 -9.91 -5.23
C LEU A 98 -8.91 -10.55 -6.48
N VAL A 99 -7.63 -10.85 -6.40
CA VAL A 99 -6.96 -11.69 -7.37
C VAL A 99 -7.38 -13.15 -7.21
N LEU A 100 -7.56 -13.67 -5.99
CA LEU A 100 -7.80 -15.11 -5.83
C LEU A 100 -9.28 -15.52 -6.08
N VAL A 101 -10.25 -14.62 -5.93
CA VAL A 101 -11.69 -14.81 -6.21
C VAL A 101 -12.01 -14.44 -7.65
N HIS A 102 -11.69 -13.21 -8.07
CA HIS A 102 -12.10 -12.69 -9.39
C HIS A 102 -10.98 -12.73 -10.41
N GLY A 103 -9.71 -12.79 -9.97
CA GLY A 103 -8.55 -12.71 -10.85
C GLY A 103 -8.62 -11.47 -11.72
N ASN A 104 -8.40 -11.66 -13.02
CA ASN A 104 -8.49 -10.59 -14.01
C ASN A 104 -9.93 -10.18 -14.37
N LYS A 105 -10.96 -10.67 -13.68
CA LYS A 105 -12.37 -10.30 -13.93
C LYS A 105 -12.87 -9.12 -13.08
N SER A 106 -12.09 -8.67 -12.10
CA SER A 106 -12.41 -7.47 -11.33
C SER A 106 -12.27 -6.23 -12.21
N GLU A 107 -13.29 -5.37 -12.23
CA GLU A 107 -13.25 -4.11 -12.99
C GLU A 107 -12.17 -3.17 -12.46
N ILE A 108 -11.98 -3.10 -11.14
CA ILE A 108 -10.90 -2.33 -10.51
C ILE A 108 -9.53 -2.93 -10.91
N PHE A 109 -9.39 -4.26 -10.94
CA PHE A 109 -8.14 -4.87 -11.39
C PHE A 109 -7.84 -4.56 -12.86
N GLN A 110 -8.83 -4.73 -13.75
CA GLN A 110 -8.66 -4.43 -15.18
C GLN A 110 -8.35 -2.95 -15.42
N LYS A 111 -8.93 -2.04 -14.64
CA LYS A 111 -8.64 -0.60 -14.70
C LYS A 111 -7.14 -0.31 -14.50
N TYR A 112 -6.51 -0.95 -13.52
CA TYR A 112 -5.13 -0.62 -13.13
C TYR A 112 -4.07 -1.56 -13.71
N PHE A 113 -4.43 -2.80 -14.05
CA PHE A 113 -3.47 -3.79 -14.55
C PHE A 113 -3.84 -4.34 -15.93
N GLY A 114 -5.01 -3.99 -16.48
CA GLY A 114 -5.45 -4.41 -17.80
C GLY A 114 -5.47 -5.93 -17.95
N LYS A 115 -4.67 -6.43 -18.91
CA LYS A 115 -4.48 -7.87 -19.16
C LYS A 115 -3.31 -8.47 -18.37
N GLY A 116 -2.72 -7.71 -17.45
CA GLY A 116 -1.56 -8.08 -16.67
C GLY A 116 -1.79 -9.32 -15.80
N PRO A 117 -0.73 -10.09 -15.53
CA PRO A 117 -0.82 -11.22 -14.62
C PRO A 117 -1.12 -10.70 -13.21
N THR A 118 -1.97 -11.43 -12.50
CA THR A 118 -2.41 -11.05 -11.18
C THR A 118 -1.39 -11.40 -10.09
N ALA A 119 -0.51 -12.38 -10.35
CA ALA A 119 0.51 -12.86 -9.41
C ALA A 119 1.55 -11.77 -9.05
N THR A 120 1.90 -10.93 -10.03
CA THR A 120 2.89 -9.86 -9.82
C THR A 120 2.44 -8.86 -8.76
N PRO A 121 1.30 -8.14 -8.92
CA PRO A 121 0.84 -7.21 -7.88
C PRO A 121 0.54 -7.90 -6.55
N MET A 122 0.01 -9.14 -6.57
CA MET A 122 -0.17 -9.93 -5.35
C MET A 122 1.11 -10.13 -4.55
N GLY A 123 2.20 -10.49 -5.22
CA GLY A 123 3.49 -10.71 -4.57
C GLY A 123 3.97 -9.46 -3.85
N TRP A 124 3.85 -8.30 -4.49
CA TRP A 124 4.24 -7.02 -3.89
C TRP A 124 3.39 -6.66 -2.66
N PHE A 125 2.07 -6.84 -2.75
CA PHE A 125 1.18 -6.63 -1.60
C PHE A 125 1.47 -7.60 -0.46
N ASP A 126 1.76 -8.87 -0.74
CA ASP A 126 2.10 -9.84 0.30
C ASP A 126 3.44 -9.54 0.97
N LYS A 127 4.44 -9.06 0.21
CA LYS A 127 5.72 -8.59 0.80
C LYS A 127 5.50 -7.45 1.79
N ILE A 128 4.61 -6.49 1.51
CA ILE A 128 4.24 -5.44 2.48
C ILE A 128 3.47 -6.03 3.65
N ALA A 129 2.44 -6.83 3.39
CA ALA A 129 1.49 -7.29 4.40
C ALA A 129 2.07 -8.30 5.40
N SER A 130 2.90 -9.24 4.93
CA SER A 130 3.32 -10.42 5.69
C SER A 130 4.83 -10.72 5.62
N GLY A 131 5.55 -10.10 4.68
CA GLY A 131 6.98 -10.34 4.45
C GLY A 131 7.89 -10.06 5.66
N ASN A 132 9.14 -10.55 5.61
CA ASN A 132 10.13 -10.26 6.64
C ASN A 132 10.56 -8.78 6.55
N ARG A 133 10.30 -8.01 7.60
CA ARG A 133 10.58 -6.56 7.66
C ARG A 133 11.94 -6.25 8.29
N ALA A 134 12.73 -7.28 8.59
CA ALA A 134 14.08 -7.12 9.13
C ALA A 134 14.92 -6.25 8.19
N GLY A 135 15.54 -5.20 8.74
CA GLY A 135 16.39 -4.29 7.98
C GLY A 135 15.67 -3.15 7.26
N ILE A 136 14.33 -3.12 7.21
CA ILE A 136 13.59 -1.97 6.68
C ILE A 136 13.45 -0.91 7.78
N ILE A 137 14.03 0.28 7.56
CA ILE A 137 14.18 1.33 8.57
C ILE A 137 13.54 2.63 8.07
N PHE A 138 12.68 3.22 8.90
CA PHE A 138 12.16 4.58 8.72
C PHE A 138 12.78 5.53 9.73
N ARG A 139 13.17 6.72 9.29
CA ARG A 139 13.84 7.73 10.13
C ARG A 139 13.26 9.12 9.94
N CYS A 140 13.41 9.98 10.94
CA CYS A 140 12.83 11.33 10.97
C CYS A 140 13.89 12.44 10.94
N ASP A 141 15.17 12.08 11.08
CA ASP A 141 16.28 12.94 10.70
C ASP A 141 16.62 12.72 9.22
N ASP A 142 17.25 13.72 8.61
CA ASP A 142 17.58 13.77 7.20
C ASP A 142 19.09 13.95 7.01
N PRO A 143 19.87 12.84 7.00
CA PRO A 143 21.32 12.92 6.81
C PRO A 143 21.74 13.46 5.45
N ASP A 144 20.89 13.28 4.44
CA ASP A 144 21.19 13.63 3.06
C ASP A 144 20.75 15.07 2.73
N ARG A 145 19.99 15.71 3.63
CA ARG A 145 19.48 17.10 3.53
C ARG A 145 18.54 17.31 2.35
N ASN A 146 17.88 16.25 1.90
CA ASN A 146 16.93 16.33 0.79
C ASN A 146 15.60 16.97 1.23
N CYS A 147 15.17 16.79 2.48
CA CYS A 147 13.99 17.45 3.03
C CYS A 147 14.14 18.98 3.10
N GLU A 148 15.37 19.47 3.28
CA GLU A 148 15.66 20.91 3.33
C GLU A 148 15.82 21.55 1.95
N THR A 149 16.15 20.74 0.93
CA THR A 149 16.46 21.24 -0.42
C THR A 149 15.34 20.98 -1.42
N GLN A 150 14.41 20.09 -1.09
CA GLN A 150 13.28 19.72 -1.92
C GLN A 150 11.97 20.05 -1.18
N ASP A 151 11.51 21.29 -1.31
CA ASP A 151 10.37 21.83 -0.52
C ASP A 151 9.08 21.00 -0.64
N ALA A 152 8.90 20.28 -1.75
CA ALA A 152 7.72 19.45 -1.99
C ALA A 152 7.87 17.99 -1.49
N TRP A 153 9.05 17.59 -1.02
CA TRP A 153 9.29 16.21 -0.62
C TRP A 153 8.72 15.94 0.78
N ALA A 154 7.71 15.08 0.82
CA ALA A 154 7.22 14.52 2.08
C ALA A 154 8.21 13.48 2.66
N GLY A 155 9.16 13.00 1.86
CA GLY A 155 10.29 12.18 2.26
C GLY A 155 10.81 11.37 1.10
N HIS A 156 11.85 10.57 1.36
CA HIS A 156 12.61 9.96 0.30
C HIS A 156 13.28 8.67 0.77
N TRP A 157 13.49 7.76 -0.16
CA TRP A 157 14.44 6.67 0.01
C TRP A 157 15.87 7.22 -0.07
N ARG A 158 16.80 6.65 0.71
CA ARG A 158 18.19 7.15 0.77
C ARG A 158 19.09 6.66 -0.36
N GLY A 159 18.59 5.83 -1.26
CA GLY A 159 19.37 5.32 -2.39
C GLY A 159 20.62 4.58 -1.95
N GLU A 160 21.72 4.78 -2.67
CA GLU A 160 23.02 4.17 -2.40
C GLU A 160 23.62 4.55 -1.03
N ASN A 161 23.21 5.68 -0.43
CA ASN A 161 23.72 6.12 0.87
C ASN A 161 23.26 5.19 2.01
N ALA A 162 22.07 4.61 1.90
CA ALA A 162 21.53 3.57 2.78
C ALA A 162 20.29 2.92 2.18
N THR A 163 20.47 1.84 1.43
CA THR A 163 19.40 1.20 0.65
C THR A 163 18.24 0.67 1.50
N ALA A 164 18.47 0.41 2.78
CA ALA A 164 17.47 -0.07 3.74
C ALA A 164 16.65 1.05 4.40
N GLU A 165 16.96 2.32 4.14
CA GLU A 165 16.45 3.45 4.90
C GLU A 165 15.56 4.38 4.08
N THR A 166 14.43 4.77 4.69
CA THR A 166 13.51 5.78 4.20
C THR A 166 13.43 6.94 5.20
N VAL A 167 13.65 8.16 4.72
CA VAL A 167 13.48 9.40 5.49
C VAL A 167 12.03 9.87 5.39
N ILE A 168 11.46 10.27 6.53
CA ILE A 168 10.18 10.97 6.63
C ILE A 168 10.46 12.45 6.90
N CYS A 169 10.16 13.32 5.93
CA CYS A 169 10.34 14.77 6.10
C CYS A 169 9.23 15.37 6.97
N PRO A 170 9.47 16.55 7.60
CA PRO A 170 8.47 17.28 8.38
C PRO A 170 7.15 17.54 7.63
N LEU A 171 7.21 17.70 6.30
CA LEU A 171 6.02 17.89 5.47
C LEU A 171 5.04 16.71 5.57
N SER A 172 5.51 15.47 5.77
CA SER A 172 4.62 14.32 5.93
C SER A 172 3.68 14.50 7.13
N TYR A 173 4.23 14.89 8.29
CA TYR A 173 3.45 15.08 9.52
C TYR A 173 2.47 16.27 9.45
N GLN A 174 2.65 17.17 8.48
CA GLN A 174 1.74 18.30 8.27
C GLN A 174 0.64 18.01 7.26
N THR A 175 0.90 17.11 6.30
CA THR A 175 0.04 16.94 5.11
C THR A 175 -0.63 15.58 5.04
N ARG A 176 -0.01 14.54 5.59
CA ARG A 176 -0.52 13.17 5.49
C ARG A 176 -1.71 12.95 6.42
N LEU A 177 -2.81 12.50 5.84
CA LEU A 177 -4.01 12.13 6.56
C LEU A 177 -3.96 10.65 6.99
N PRO A 178 -4.59 10.28 8.11
CA PRO A 178 -4.77 8.87 8.45
C PRO A 178 -5.68 8.20 7.43
N LEU A 179 -5.50 6.89 7.19
CA LEU A 179 -6.30 6.14 6.23
C LEU A 179 -7.80 6.18 6.53
N THR A 180 -8.19 6.34 7.80
CA THR A 180 -9.58 6.50 8.23
C THR A 180 -10.25 7.76 7.68
N ALA A 181 -9.49 8.70 7.12
CA ALA A 181 -10.02 9.89 6.45
C ALA A 181 -10.18 9.70 4.93
N LEU A 182 -9.87 8.52 4.38
CA LEU A 182 -10.04 8.22 2.96
C LEU A 182 -11.51 8.41 2.56
N CYS A 183 -11.73 9.00 1.39
CA CYS A 183 -13.06 9.37 0.88
C CYS A 183 -13.81 10.46 1.67
N ALA A 184 -13.18 11.06 2.68
CA ALA A 184 -13.70 12.24 3.36
C ALA A 184 -13.04 13.52 2.81
N ARG A 185 -13.53 14.68 3.27
CA ARG A 185 -12.91 15.99 3.03
C ARG A 185 -12.74 16.37 1.55
N GLY A 186 -13.60 15.81 0.69
CA GLY A 186 -13.57 16.08 -0.76
C GLY A 186 -12.52 15.28 -1.53
N PHE A 187 -11.77 14.37 -0.88
CA PHE A 187 -10.87 13.48 -1.59
C PHE A 187 -11.65 12.53 -2.51
N ASN A 188 -11.14 12.36 -3.72
CA ASN A 188 -11.53 11.29 -4.62
C ASN A 188 -10.29 10.76 -5.34
N VAL A 189 -10.33 9.50 -5.77
CA VAL A 189 -9.16 8.81 -6.34
C VAL A 189 -8.74 9.39 -7.68
N ALA A 190 -9.69 9.89 -8.48
CA ALA A 190 -9.42 10.34 -9.84
C ALA A 190 -8.72 11.71 -9.94
N THR A 191 -8.95 12.60 -8.97
CA THR A 191 -8.37 13.96 -8.95
C THR A 191 -7.49 14.23 -7.74
N GLY A 192 -7.28 13.21 -6.90
CA GLY A 192 -6.56 13.30 -5.65
C GLY A 192 -5.34 12.41 -5.68
N ARG A 193 -4.33 12.72 -4.85
CA ARG A 193 -3.13 11.90 -4.76
C ARG A 193 -3.29 10.89 -3.62
N PRO A 194 -3.20 9.58 -3.89
CA PRO A 194 -3.19 8.57 -2.83
C PRO A 194 -2.15 8.87 -1.75
N ALA A 195 -0.99 9.40 -2.17
CA ALA A 195 0.09 9.81 -1.28
C ALA A 195 -0.33 10.87 -0.26
N ASP A 196 -1.46 11.57 -0.38
CA ASP A 196 -1.94 12.48 0.67
C ASP A 196 -2.40 11.74 1.95
N PHE A 197 -2.44 10.40 1.94
CA PHE A 197 -2.70 9.56 3.10
C PHE A 197 -1.44 8.75 3.49
N TRP A 198 -1.23 8.58 4.80
CA TRP A 198 -0.08 7.86 5.35
C TRP A 198 0.08 6.45 4.76
N ALA A 199 -1.00 5.66 4.70
CA ALA A 199 -0.91 4.27 4.26
C ALA A 199 -0.47 4.12 2.78
N PRO A 200 -1.14 4.73 1.79
CA PRO A 200 -0.68 4.70 0.40
C PRO A 200 0.72 5.31 0.20
N ASP A 201 1.05 6.42 0.87
CA ASP A 201 2.38 7.05 0.79
C ASP A 201 3.49 6.13 1.30
N LEU A 202 3.25 5.44 2.42
CA LEU A 202 4.21 4.48 2.98
C LEU A 202 4.31 3.22 2.12
N MET A 203 3.23 2.73 1.51
CA MET A 203 3.30 1.64 0.52
C MET A 203 4.19 2.02 -0.65
N HIS A 204 4.00 3.22 -1.21
CA HIS A 204 4.85 3.75 -2.28
C HIS A 204 6.33 3.75 -1.89
N ARG A 205 6.68 4.31 -0.73
CA ARG A 205 8.07 4.36 -0.25
C ARG A 205 8.68 2.99 0.01
N LEU A 206 7.87 2.04 0.47
CA LEU A 206 8.30 0.67 0.68
C LEU A 206 8.72 0.00 -0.64
N TYR A 207 8.10 0.33 -1.76
CA TYR A 207 8.53 -0.19 -3.07
C TYR A 207 9.92 0.29 -3.48
N HIS A 208 10.36 1.47 -3.04
CA HIS A 208 11.72 1.94 -3.28
C HIS A 208 12.79 1.22 -2.46
N VAL A 209 12.42 0.44 -1.43
CA VAL A 209 13.38 -0.32 -0.62
C VAL A 209 13.71 -1.64 -1.32
N PRO A 210 14.99 -1.94 -1.66
CA PRO A 210 15.33 -3.16 -2.41
C PRO A 210 14.92 -4.48 -1.75
N LEU A 211 14.90 -4.55 -0.41
CA LEU A 211 14.38 -5.71 0.32
C LEU A 211 12.91 -6.02 -0.03
N LEU A 212 12.15 -5.02 -0.47
CA LEU A 212 10.74 -5.14 -0.80
C LEU A 212 10.45 -4.99 -2.29
N GLY A 213 10.84 -3.90 -2.95
CA GLY A 213 10.57 -3.70 -4.37
C GLY A 213 11.59 -4.32 -5.32
N GLU A 214 12.67 -4.91 -4.79
CA GLU A 214 13.70 -5.64 -5.55
C GLU A 214 14.33 -4.83 -6.69
N GLU A 215 14.28 -3.49 -6.62
CA GLU A 215 14.77 -2.58 -7.66
C GLU A 215 14.07 -2.74 -9.02
N ILE A 216 12.91 -3.43 -9.02
CA ILE A 216 12.07 -3.67 -10.19
C ILE A 216 10.74 -2.92 -10.08
N VAL A 217 10.27 -2.64 -8.86
CA VAL A 217 9.11 -1.76 -8.69
C VAL A 217 9.56 -0.31 -8.76
N ASP A 218 9.10 0.42 -9.78
CA ASP A 218 9.57 1.77 -10.12
C ASP A 218 8.43 2.68 -10.61
N HIS A 219 8.75 3.87 -11.10
CA HIS A 219 7.83 4.83 -11.73
C HIS A 219 7.76 4.61 -13.25
N HIS A 220 6.87 3.72 -13.69
CA HIS A 220 6.59 3.52 -15.11
C HIS A 220 5.46 4.41 -15.66
N ALA A 221 4.60 4.89 -14.77
CA ALA A 221 3.58 5.88 -15.05
C ALA A 221 3.10 6.49 -13.74
N ASP A 222 2.76 7.77 -13.74
CA ASP A 222 2.26 8.47 -12.55
C ASP A 222 0.84 9.02 -12.78
N GLY A 223 0.21 9.46 -11.69
CA GLY A 223 -1.14 10.02 -11.70
C GLY A 223 -2.25 9.00 -12.04
N TYR A 224 -3.50 9.41 -11.86
CA TYR A 224 -4.64 8.51 -12.05
C TYR A 224 -4.82 8.07 -13.51
N HIS A 225 -4.62 8.99 -14.46
CA HIS A 225 -4.74 8.70 -15.89
C HIS A 225 -3.55 7.89 -16.42
N GLY A 226 -2.32 8.26 -16.03
CA GLY A 226 -1.12 7.58 -16.53
C GLY A 226 -1.10 6.10 -16.17
N VAL A 227 -1.52 5.73 -14.96
CA VAL A 227 -1.59 4.31 -14.56
C VAL A 227 -2.63 3.52 -15.36
N GLN A 228 -3.71 4.15 -15.82
CA GLN A 228 -4.74 3.52 -16.66
C GLN A 228 -4.30 3.42 -18.12
N GLU A 229 -3.63 4.44 -18.63
CA GLU A 229 -3.01 4.42 -19.96
C GLU A 229 -1.96 3.30 -20.05
N LEU A 230 -1.12 3.16 -19.01
CA LEU A 230 -0.15 2.07 -18.91
C LEU A 230 -0.85 0.71 -18.95
N ALA A 231 -1.94 0.55 -18.19
CA ALA A 231 -2.72 -0.69 -18.12
C ALA A 231 -3.41 -1.05 -19.45
N ALA A 232 -3.87 -0.05 -20.20
CA ALA A 232 -4.54 -0.23 -21.49
C ALA A 232 -3.55 -0.41 -22.66
N GLY A 233 -2.32 0.07 -22.51
CA GLY A 233 -1.29 0.10 -23.54
C GLY A 233 -0.63 -1.24 -23.86
N SER A 234 0.33 -1.22 -24.78
CA SER A 234 1.10 -2.42 -25.16
C SER A 234 2.04 -2.92 -24.06
N ASN A 235 2.44 -2.04 -23.14
CA ASN A 235 3.38 -2.31 -22.06
C ASN A 235 2.69 -2.59 -20.72
N TYR A 236 1.42 -3.04 -20.75
CA TYR A 236 0.59 -3.29 -19.56
C TYR A 236 1.23 -4.21 -18.50
N THR A 237 2.23 -5.02 -18.86
CA THR A 237 2.97 -5.85 -17.91
C THR A 237 3.78 -5.02 -16.90
N LEU A 238 4.20 -3.80 -17.28
CA LEU A 238 4.88 -2.87 -16.37
C LEU A 238 3.94 -2.31 -15.30
N ALA A 239 2.62 -2.36 -15.51
CA ALA A 239 1.66 -1.91 -14.49
C ALA A 239 1.79 -2.70 -13.18
N GLY A 240 2.15 -3.99 -13.26
CA GLY A 240 2.42 -4.82 -12.08
C GLY A 240 3.72 -4.45 -11.34
N HIS A 241 4.59 -3.66 -11.95
CA HIS A 241 5.86 -3.17 -11.42
C HIS A 241 5.85 -1.65 -11.23
N ASN A 242 4.71 -1.00 -11.43
CA ASN A 242 4.60 0.43 -11.27
C ASN A 242 4.13 0.79 -9.85
N SER A 243 4.96 1.51 -9.11
CA SER A 243 4.69 1.90 -7.73
C SER A 243 3.38 2.70 -7.59
N ALA A 244 3.10 3.59 -8.54
CA ALA A 244 1.86 4.36 -8.59
C ALA A 244 0.66 3.46 -8.88
N THR A 245 0.74 2.57 -9.88
CA THR A 245 -0.37 1.63 -10.19
C THR A 245 -0.73 0.78 -8.98
N LEU A 246 0.27 0.19 -8.30
CA LEU A 246 0.06 -0.63 -7.10
C LEU A 246 -0.64 0.17 -6.00
N THR A 247 -0.24 1.43 -5.83
CA THR A 247 -0.76 2.33 -4.79
C THR A 247 -2.18 2.82 -5.10
N TYR A 248 -2.46 3.21 -6.34
CA TYR A 248 -3.79 3.61 -6.79
C TYR A 248 -4.78 2.44 -6.72
N PHE A 249 -4.39 1.26 -7.18
CA PHE A 249 -5.21 0.06 -7.05
C PHE A 249 -5.55 -0.25 -5.60
N ALA A 250 -4.56 -0.26 -4.70
CA ALA A 250 -4.79 -0.54 -3.29
C ALA A 250 -5.71 0.50 -2.64
N THR A 251 -5.56 1.77 -3.03
CA THR A 251 -6.37 2.88 -2.54
C THR A 251 -7.82 2.79 -3.03
N GLU A 252 -8.05 2.56 -4.33
CA GLU A 252 -9.40 2.45 -4.88
C GLU A 252 -10.12 1.20 -4.36
N ALA A 253 -9.41 0.08 -4.27
CA ALA A 253 -9.95 -1.13 -3.66
C ALA A 253 -10.38 -0.85 -2.21
N TYR A 254 -9.50 -0.28 -1.38
CA TYR A 254 -9.84 0.03 0.02
C TYR A 254 -11.00 1.02 0.11
N ALA A 255 -11.05 2.02 -0.78
CA ALA A 255 -12.16 2.94 -0.87
C ALA A 255 -13.48 2.22 -1.13
N TYR A 256 -13.51 1.31 -2.11
CA TYR A 256 -14.71 0.61 -2.53
C TYR A 256 -15.22 -0.43 -1.54
N ASP A 257 -14.34 -1.21 -0.89
CA ASP A 257 -14.79 -2.28 0.01
C ASP A 257 -14.95 -1.81 1.46
N ILE A 258 -14.11 -0.87 1.91
CA ILE A 258 -14.01 -0.52 3.34
C ILE A 258 -14.49 0.91 3.60
N ALA A 259 -13.95 1.91 2.90
CA ALA A 259 -14.24 3.31 3.24
C ALA A 259 -15.69 3.71 2.89
N VAL A 260 -16.15 3.34 1.69
CA VAL A 260 -17.51 3.58 1.20
C VAL A 260 -18.02 2.30 0.51
N PRO A 261 -18.45 1.29 1.27
CA PRO A 261 -18.75 -0.05 0.75
C PRO A 261 -19.70 -0.08 -0.45
N GLY A 262 -19.23 -0.61 -1.58
CA GLY A 262 -19.99 -0.78 -2.82
C GLY A 262 -20.04 0.45 -3.74
N GLU A 263 -19.51 1.60 -3.30
CA GLU A 263 -19.51 2.85 -4.06
C GLU A 263 -18.10 3.42 -4.24
N GLY A 264 -17.29 3.39 -3.18
CA GLY A 264 -15.97 4.01 -3.14
C GLY A 264 -16.01 5.54 -3.21
N CYS A 265 -14.88 6.12 -3.60
CA CYS A 265 -14.77 7.55 -3.89
C CYS A 265 -13.89 7.77 -5.13
N VAL A 266 -14.16 7.03 -6.20
CA VAL A 266 -13.38 7.15 -7.45
C VAL A 266 -13.43 8.58 -7.97
N GLY A 267 -14.58 9.25 -7.87
CA GLY A 267 -14.78 10.59 -8.40
C GLY A 267 -14.99 10.59 -9.91
N LYS A 268 -14.94 11.78 -10.51
CA LYS A 268 -14.95 11.96 -11.96
C LYS A 268 -13.56 12.41 -12.37
N ALA A 269 -12.92 11.66 -13.24
CA ALA A 269 -11.69 12.13 -13.86
C ALA A 269 -12.01 13.41 -14.65
N SER A 270 -11.29 14.49 -14.41
CA SER A 270 -11.31 15.63 -15.33
C SER A 270 -10.65 15.20 -16.63
N ASP A 271 -11.23 15.63 -17.77
CA ASP A 271 -10.60 15.48 -19.09
C ASP A 271 -9.32 16.34 -19.23
N GLU A 272 -9.04 17.17 -18.22
CA GLU A 272 -7.80 17.91 -18.04
C GLU A 272 -6.79 16.96 -17.38
N LYS A 273 -5.74 16.60 -18.14
CA LYS A 273 -4.57 15.87 -17.64
C LYS A 273 -4.01 16.63 -16.44
N GLU A 274 -3.80 15.94 -15.33
CA GLU A 274 -3.26 16.55 -14.10
C GLU A 274 -1.87 17.13 -14.39
N GLU A 275 -1.68 18.42 -14.09
CA GLU A 275 -0.38 19.08 -14.06
C GLU A 275 0.44 18.48 -12.90
N ASP A 276 1.63 17.95 -13.21
CA ASP A 276 2.63 17.59 -12.21
C ASP A 276 2.95 18.84 -11.37
N SER A 277 2.62 18.79 -10.08
CA SER A 277 2.98 19.85 -9.14
C SER A 277 4.46 19.76 -8.76
N HIS A 278 5.32 20.06 -9.74
CA HIS A 278 6.70 20.51 -9.56
C HIS A 278 6.93 21.93 -10.11
N SER A 279 5.86 22.65 -10.47
CA SER A 279 5.95 24.06 -10.86
C SER A 279 5.59 24.99 -9.71
N ALA A 280 6.44 26.01 -9.52
CA ALA A 280 6.37 27.03 -8.48
C ALA A 280 4.97 27.66 -8.31
N PRO A 281 4.59 28.06 -7.09
CA PRO A 281 3.31 28.72 -6.88
C PRO A 281 3.30 30.07 -7.62
N ALA A 282 2.49 30.15 -8.66
CA ALA A 282 2.02 31.42 -9.21
C ALA A 282 1.23 32.15 -8.11
N ALA A 283 1.61 33.40 -7.83
CA ALA A 283 0.97 34.22 -6.83
C ALA A 283 -0.51 34.47 -7.18
N THR A 284 -1.43 33.72 -6.58
CA THR A 284 -2.85 34.08 -6.58
C THR A 284 -3.10 35.22 -5.60
N ALA A 285 -3.26 36.42 -6.15
CA ALA A 285 -3.74 37.59 -5.44
C ALA A 285 -5.15 37.33 -4.88
N SER A 286 -5.23 37.12 -3.56
CA SER A 286 -6.50 37.04 -2.85
C SER A 286 -7.04 38.45 -2.63
N THR A 287 -8.21 38.73 -3.20
CA THR A 287 -8.93 40.00 -3.06
C THR A 287 -9.64 40.05 -1.71
N ALA A 288 -9.06 40.76 -0.74
CA ALA A 288 -9.74 41.15 0.49
C ALA A 288 -10.45 42.52 0.30
N PRO A 289 -11.65 42.73 0.86
CA PRO A 289 -12.35 43.99 0.73
C PRO A 289 -11.77 45.07 1.64
N THR A 290 -11.88 46.29 1.11
CA THR A 290 -11.28 47.57 1.48
C THR A 290 -11.67 48.11 2.86
N VAL A 291 -10.67 48.59 3.63
CA VAL A 291 -10.80 49.81 4.45
C VAL A 291 -9.51 50.64 4.28
N ASN A 292 -9.65 51.80 3.64
CA ASN A 292 -8.60 52.80 3.40
C ASN A 292 -8.39 53.65 4.69
N PRO A 293 -7.22 54.29 4.94
CA PRO A 293 -6.91 55.52 4.20
C PRO A 293 -5.41 55.85 3.94
N THR A 294 -5.16 56.39 2.74
CA THR A 294 -4.15 57.43 2.37
C THR A 294 -2.69 57.01 2.11
N ARG A 295 -2.23 57.08 0.84
CA ARG A 295 -1.36 58.16 0.28
C ARG A 295 -0.89 57.83 -1.16
N ILE A 296 -0.86 58.85 -2.00
CA ILE A 296 -0.59 58.89 -3.46
C ILE A 296 0.92 58.84 -3.79
N ILE A 297 1.31 58.22 -4.92
CA ILE A 297 2.24 58.69 -6.00
C ILE A 297 2.16 57.71 -7.22
N PRO A 298 2.18 58.16 -8.50
CA PRO A 298 1.94 57.33 -9.70
C PRO A 298 3.15 57.06 -10.63
N ALA A 299 2.92 56.10 -11.55
CA ALA A 299 3.46 55.88 -12.91
C ALA A 299 4.64 54.89 -13.12
N GLU A 300 4.42 53.84 -13.95
CA GLU A 300 4.87 53.77 -15.36
C GLU A 300 4.35 52.49 -16.07
N THR A 301 4.09 52.60 -17.38
CA THR A 301 3.51 51.59 -18.29
C THR A 301 4.46 51.30 -19.45
N SER A 302 4.62 50.03 -19.87
CA SER A 302 4.80 49.52 -21.27
C SER A 302 5.22 48.01 -21.25
N PRO A 303 5.21 47.25 -22.38
CA PRO A 303 4.05 46.52 -22.91
C PRO A 303 4.24 44.99 -22.99
N THR A 304 3.13 44.33 -23.30
CA THR A 304 2.84 42.90 -23.49
C THR A 304 3.81 42.09 -24.38
N ALA A 305 4.11 40.85 -23.98
CA ALA A 305 4.41 39.75 -24.90
C ALA A 305 3.43 38.60 -24.61
N ALA A 306 2.63 38.22 -25.61
CA ALA A 306 1.71 37.08 -25.54
C ALA A 306 2.50 35.79 -25.72
N ALA A 307 2.45 34.89 -24.72
CA ALA A 307 2.94 33.52 -24.86
C ALA A 307 1.84 32.65 -25.49
N PRO A 308 2.16 31.75 -26.43
CA PRO A 308 1.20 30.79 -26.96
C PRO A 308 0.80 29.79 -25.89
N ALA A 309 -0.45 29.31 -25.99
CA ALA A 309 -1.07 28.37 -25.08
C ALA A 309 -0.38 26.99 -25.11
N GLY A 310 -0.22 26.43 -23.91
CA GLY A 310 -0.16 24.99 -23.56
C GLY A 310 0.67 24.11 -24.49
N THR A 311 1.93 23.88 -24.12
CA THR A 311 2.63 22.66 -24.49
C THR A 311 3.23 22.10 -23.20
N GLU A 312 2.65 21.01 -22.70
CA GLU A 312 3.02 20.37 -21.43
C GLU A 312 4.22 19.47 -21.66
N CYS A 313 5.31 19.65 -20.90
CA CYS A 313 6.52 18.86 -21.08
C CYS A 313 6.97 18.18 -19.78
N HIS A 314 7.37 16.90 -19.84
CA HIS A 314 8.04 16.19 -18.73
C HIS A 314 9.30 15.47 -19.21
N THR A 315 10.22 15.23 -18.27
CA THR A 315 11.55 14.66 -18.53
C THR A 315 11.63 13.26 -17.92
N HIS A 316 11.97 12.27 -18.74
CA HIS A 316 12.26 10.91 -18.28
C HIS A 316 13.67 10.79 -17.69
N ASP A 317 13.95 9.71 -16.97
CA ASP A 317 15.26 9.46 -16.34
C ASP A 317 16.42 9.34 -17.34
N ASP A 318 16.12 9.07 -18.62
CA ASP A 318 17.09 9.09 -19.71
C ASP A 318 17.39 10.51 -20.25
N GLY A 319 16.79 11.54 -19.65
CA GLY A 319 16.91 12.94 -20.04
C GLY A 319 16.03 13.33 -21.23
N THR A 320 15.16 12.44 -21.73
CA THR A 320 14.27 12.73 -22.85
C THR A 320 13.12 13.62 -22.40
N LEU A 321 12.97 14.78 -23.04
CA LEU A 321 11.86 15.70 -22.84
C LEU A 321 10.71 15.34 -23.79
N HIS A 322 9.56 14.98 -23.24
CA HIS A 322 8.34 14.73 -24.00
C HIS A 322 7.38 15.90 -23.81
N CYS A 323 6.90 16.50 -24.91
CA CYS A 323 6.03 17.67 -24.94
C CYS A 323 4.72 17.37 -25.69
N VAL A 324 3.55 17.68 -25.09
CA VAL A 324 2.19 17.49 -25.64
C VAL A 324 1.46 18.82 -25.80
#